data_AF-A0A0B6ZMP2-F1
#
_entry.id   AF-A0A0B6ZMP2-F1
#
_cell.length_a   1.000
_cell.length_b   1.000
_cell.length_c   1.000
_cell.angle_alpha   90.00
_cell.angle_beta   90.00
_cell.angle_gamma   90.00
#
_symmetry.space_group_name_H-M   'P 1'
#
loop_
_entity.id
_entity.type
_entity.pdbx_description
1 polymer ?
#
loop_
_entity_poly.entity_id
_entity_poly.type
_entity_poly.pdbx_seq_one_letter_code
_entity_poly.pdbx_strand_id
1 'polypeptide(L)' 'TIIDFTLSRLKKDGCAIFFDISTDDGLFEGKGDFQFDVYRDMRTENGNNWQPFCPHSNVLWINYICKKFMSAIK' A
#
# COMPACT_ATOMS: atom_id res chain seq x y z
N THR A 1 -2.77 10.60 -14.03
CA THR A 1 -3.75 9.50 -13.96
C THR A 1 -3.24 8.44 -13.01
N ILE A 2 -4.09 7.89 -12.13
CA ILE A 2 -3.74 6.73 -11.29
C ILE A 2 -4.11 5.47 -12.05
N ILE A 3 -3.19 4.50 -12.10
CA ILE A 3 -3.33 3.22 -12.80
C ILE A 3 -2.81 2.08 -11.91
N ASP A 4 -3.02 0.84 -12.35
CA ASP A 4 -2.70 -0.39 -11.63
C ASP A 4 -3.43 -0.53 -10.29
N PHE A 5 -4.50 -1.32 -10.30
CA PHE A 5 -5.35 -1.56 -9.15
C PHE A 5 -5.14 -2.95 -8.53
N THR A 6 -4.05 -3.63 -8.86
CA THR A 6 -3.77 -5.02 -8.44
C THR A 6 -3.87 -5.18 -6.92
N LEU A 7 -3.34 -4.23 -6.15
CA LEU A 7 -3.34 -4.24 -4.68
C LEU A 7 -4.38 -3.29 -4.06
N SER A 8 -5.32 -2.78 -4.87
CA SER A 8 -6.32 -1.84 -4.38
C SER A 8 -7.40 -2.53 -3.55
N ARG A 9 -8.07 -1.73 -2.72
CA ARG A 9 -9.26 -2.14 -1.97
C ARG A 9 -10.37 -1.13 -2.18
N LEU A 10 -11.58 -1.61 -2.48
CA LEU A 10 -12.79 -0.80 -2.54
C LEU A 10 -13.97 -1.52 -1.89
N LYS A 11 -15.07 -0.79 -1.65
CA LYS A 11 -16.33 -1.35 -1.18
C LYS A 11 -17.45 -0.90 -2.11
N LYS A 12 -18.21 -1.84 -2.64
CA LYS A 12 -19.38 -1.60 -3.48
C LYS A 12 -20.54 -2.45 -2.98
N ASP A 13 -21.70 -1.84 -2.75
CA ASP A 13 -22.94 -2.53 -2.34
C ASP A 13 -22.75 -3.43 -1.10
N GLY A 14 -21.97 -2.97 -0.12
CA GLY A 14 -21.68 -3.75 1.10
C GLY A 14 -20.53 -4.76 0.95
N CYS A 15 -20.16 -5.13 -0.27
CA CYS A 15 -19.10 -6.09 -0.57
C CYS A 15 -17.73 -5.40 -0.67
N ALA A 16 -16.74 -5.90 0.07
CA ALA A 16 -15.36 -5.45 -0.05
C ALA A 16 -14.68 -6.24 -1.18
N ILE A 17 -14.09 -5.52 -2.14
CA ILE A 17 -13.25 -6.09 -3.20
C ILE A 17 -11.83 -5.64 -2.91
N PHE A 18 -10.94 -6.58 -2.71
CA PHE A 18 -9.55 -6.33 -2.36
C PHE A 18 -8.70 -7.53 -2.78
N PHE A 19 -7.40 -7.32 -2.87
CA PHE A 19 -6.43 -8.39 -3.06
C PHE A 19 -5.83 -8.75 -1.70
N ASP A 20 -5.98 -10.01 -1.29
CA ASP A 20 -5.46 -10.48 -0.02
C ASP A 20 -3.99 -10.85 -0.17
N ILE A 21 -3.11 -10.07 0.47
CA ILE A 21 -1.67 -10.26 0.50
C ILE A 21 -1.19 -10.74 1.87
N SER A 22 -2.08 -11.23 2.73
CA SER A 22 -1.74 -11.65 4.10
C SER A 22 -0.69 -12.77 4.16
N THR A 23 -0.54 -13.55 3.08
CA THR A 23 0.40 -14.67 2.94
C THR A 23 1.52 -14.41 1.92
N ASP A 24 1.64 -13.20 1.38
CA ASP A 24 2.69 -12.87 0.40
C ASP A 24 3.94 -12.34 1.10
N ASP A 25 4.75 -13.23 1.67
CA ASP A 25 5.96 -12.83 2.38
C ASP A 25 6.98 -12.16 1.45
N GLY A 26 7.03 -12.54 0.17
CA GLY A 26 7.94 -11.96 -0.82
C GLY A 26 7.72 -10.47 -1.03
N LEU A 27 6.47 -10.01 -0.99
CA LEU A 27 6.13 -8.59 -1.08
C LEU A 27 6.74 -7.77 0.07
N PHE A 28 6.79 -8.33 1.29
CA PHE A 28 7.24 -7.61 2.49
C PHE A 28 8.76 -7.71 2.74
N GLU A 29 9.43 -8.68 2.10
CA GLU A 29 10.88 -8.87 2.17
C GLU A 29 11.68 -7.93 1.26
N GLY A 30 11.01 -7.22 0.34
CA GLY A 30 11.65 -6.30 -0.60
C GLY A 30 12.49 -5.20 0.07
N LYS A 31 13.61 -4.83 -0.57
CA LYS A 31 14.59 -3.85 -0.08
C LYS A 31 15.11 -2.97 -1.21
N GLY A 32 15.74 -1.85 -0.84
CA GLY A 32 16.43 -0.94 -1.78
C GLY A 32 15.59 0.24 -2.24
N ASP A 33 14.32 0.31 -1.87
CA ASP A 33 13.41 1.41 -2.20
C ASP A 33 12.40 1.64 -1.06
N PHE A 34 12.07 2.91 -0.80
CA PHE A 34 11.10 3.30 0.24
C PHE A 34 9.70 2.72 -0.01
N GLN A 35 9.37 2.29 -1.23
CA GLN A 35 8.10 1.59 -1.51
C GLN A 35 7.94 0.33 -0.65
N PHE A 36 9.03 -0.39 -0.36
CA PHE A 36 8.95 -1.61 0.43
C PHE A 36 8.66 -1.33 1.91
N ASP A 37 9.10 -0.18 2.42
CA ASP A 37 8.72 0.29 3.75
C ASP A 37 7.22 0.61 3.80
N VAL A 38 6.65 1.22 2.76
CA VAL A 38 5.21 1.50 2.67
C VAL A 38 4.37 0.22 2.82
N TYR A 39 4.75 -0.87 2.15
CA TYR A 39 4.03 -2.15 2.28
C TYR A 39 4.11 -2.70 3.72
N ARG A 40 5.27 -2.59 4.38
CA ARG A 40 5.45 -3.03 5.78
C ARG A 40 4.67 -2.16 6.76
N ASP A 41 4.64 -0.86 6.55
CA ASP A 41 3.87 0.08 7.37
C ASP A 41 2.38 -0.22 7.24
N MET A 42 1.88 -0.43 6.02
CA MET A 42 0.48 -0.84 5.77
C MET A 42 0.13 -2.14 6.50
N ARG A 43 0.99 -3.18 6.40
CA ARG A 43 0.79 -4.46 7.09
C ARG A 43 0.76 -4.31 8.61
N THR A 44 1.59 -3.42 9.14
CA THR A 44 1.66 -3.15 10.58
C THR A 44 0.40 -2.43 11.05
N GLU A 45 -0.04 -1.40 10.32
CA GLU A 45 -1.21 -0.59 10.68
C GLU A 45 -2.54 -1.36 10.59
N ASN A 46 -2.67 -2.25 9.62
CA ASN A 46 -3.88 -3.05 9.43
C ASN A 46 -3.85 -4.40 10.17
N GLY A 47 -2.75 -4.72 10.88
CA GLY A 47 -2.59 -5.99 11.59
C GLY A 47 -2.60 -7.21 10.66
N ASN A 48 -2.07 -7.08 9.45
CA ASN A 48 -2.13 -8.06 8.37
C ASN A 48 -3.54 -8.45 7.90
N ASN A 49 -4.56 -7.63 8.21
CA ASN A 49 -5.92 -7.80 7.72
C ASN A 49 -6.24 -6.76 6.63
N TRP A 50 -6.37 -7.23 5.39
CA TRP A 50 -6.50 -6.38 4.20
C TRP A 50 -7.95 -6.05 3.81
N GLN A 51 -8.93 -6.66 4.49
CA GLN A 51 -10.36 -6.43 4.23
C GLN A 51 -10.89 -5.07 4.76
N PRO A 52 -10.53 -4.63 6.00
CA PRO A 52 -10.96 -3.35 6.54
C PRO A 52 -10.57 -2.15 5.69
N PHE A 53 -11.29 -1.05 5.87
CA PHE A 53 -10.93 0.21 5.24
C PHE A 53 -9.89 0.95 6.09
N CYS A 54 -8.65 0.96 5.64
CA CYS A 54 -7.54 1.70 6.27
C CYS A 54 -7.06 2.83 5.34
N PRO A 55 -7.74 3.99 5.30
CA PRO A 55 -7.44 5.07 4.36
C PRO A 55 -6.05 5.69 4.55
N HIS A 56 -5.42 5.51 5.70
CA HIS A 56 -4.07 5.99 5.97
C HIS A 56 -3.02 5.38 5.03
N SER A 57 -3.26 4.17 4.51
CA SER A 57 -2.46 3.57 3.44
C SER A 57 -2.30 4.49 2.22
N ASN A 58 -3.33 5.26 1.86
CA ASN A 58 -3.24 6.24 0.78
C ASN A 58 -2.27 7.38 1.12
N VAL A 59 -2.24 7.82 2.39
CA VAL A 59 -1.31 8.85 2.87
C VAL A 59 0.13 8.35 2.82
N LEU A 60 0.38 7.08 3.16
CA LEU A 60 1.69 6.45 3.05
C LEU A 60 2.19 6.46 1.59
N TRP A 61 1.33 6.09 0.64
CA TRP A 61 1.66 6.15 -0.79
C TRP A 61 1.89 7.59 -1.30
N ILE A 62 1.09 8.56 -0.86
CA ILE A 62 1.31 9.97 -1.19
C ILE A 62 2.67 10.45 -0.63
N ASN A 63 3.00 10.09 0.61
CA ASN A 63 4.29 10.41 1.22
C ASN A 63 5.46 9.80 0.43
N TYR A 64 5.33 8.56 -0.02
CA TYR A 64 6.29 7.93 -0.92
C TYR A 64 6.50 8.72 -2.21
N ILE A 65 5.41 9.09 -2.89
CA ILE A 65 5.45 9.87 -4.12
C ILE A 65 6.13 11.23 -3.89
N CYS A 66 5.77 11.94 -2.82
CA CYS A 66 6.40 13.21 -2.45
C CYS A 66 7.92 13.05 -2.22
N LYS A 67 8.34 12.02 -1.48
CA LYS A 67 9.77 11.73 -1.27
C LYS A 67 10.49 11.43 -2.58
N LYS A 68 9.88 10.64 -3.47
CA LYS A 68 10.44 10.34 -4.80
C LYS A 68 10.64 11.59 -5.62
N PHE A 69 9.63 12.47 -5.69
CA PHE A 69 9.75 13.75 -6.37
C PHE A 69 10.86 14.62 -5.78
N MET A 70 10.93 14.75 -4.45
CA MET A 70 11.98 15.53 -3.79
C MET A 70 13.38 14.97 -4.03
N SER A 71 13.53 13.64 -4.12
CA SER A 71 14.83 13.01 -4.42
C SER A 71 15.27 13.18 -5.88
N ALA A 72 14.33 13.33 -6.82
CA ALA A 72 14.60 13.47 -8.25
C ALA A 72 14.98 14.90 -8.66
N ILE A 73 14.77 15.89 -7.79
CA ILE A 73 15.07 17.31 -8.03
C ILE A 73 16.48 17.69 -7.51
N LYS A 74 17.15 16.78 -6.80
CA LYS A 74 18.56 16.94 -6.42
C LYS A 74 19.49 16.43 -7.52
#